data_AF-A0A7S0BZI4-F1
#
_entry.id   AF-A0A7S0BZI4-F1
#
_cell.length_a   1.000
_cell.length_b   1.000
_cell.length_c   1.000
_cell.angle_alpha   90.00
_cell.angle_beta   90.00
_cell.angle_gamma   90.00
#
_symmetry.space_group_name_H-M   'P 1'
#
loop_
_entity.id
_entity.type
_entity.pdbx_description
1 polymer ?
#
loop_
_entity_poly.entity_id
_entity_poly.type
_entity_poly.pdbx_seq_one_letter_code
_entity_poly.pdbx_strand_id
1 'polypeptide(L)'
;MAKIDYETTGGGGIKGFLGRANKSFYSGGLFIRDWGLWAAKKSARVGFVIATTSIVVLMPLIFELAREGQSLEVERAHSKDLKSQGYSERQLQELGFSEFAIRPPSVALKK
;
A
#
# COMPACT_ATOMS: atom_id res chain seq x y z
N MET A 1 4.00 -50.36 -63.50
CA MET A 1 5.04 -50.37 -62.44
C MET A 1 4.78 -49.18 -61.53
N ALA A 2 4.17 -49.40 -60.37
CA ALA A 2 3.89 -48.32 -59.41
C ALA A 2 5.12 -48.10 -58.53
N LYS A 3 5.60 -46.85 -58.48
CA LYS A 3 6.68 -46.38 -57.62
C LYS A 3 6.06 -46.09 -56.25
N ILE A 4 6.39 -46.90 -55.25
CA ILE A 4 5.99 -46.64 -53.86
C ILE A 4 7.08 -45.76 -53.26
N ASP A 5 6.85 -44.46 -53.27
CA ASP A 5 7.68 -43.50 -52.54
C ASP A 5 7.32 -43.62 -51.05
N TYR A 6 8.21 -44.21 -50.26
CA TYR A 6 8.11 -44.17 -48.80
C TYR A 6 8.43 -42.75 -48.36
N GLU A 7 7.39 -41.94 -48.07
CA GLU A 7 7.56 -40.82 -47.16
C GLU A 7 8.02 -41.38 -45.81
N THR A 8 9.31 -41.28 -45.53
CA THR A 8 9.85 -41.54 -44.19
C THR A 8 9.33 -40.43 -43.27
N THR A 9 8.18 -40.74 -42.68
CA THR A 9 7.58 -40.10 -41.51
C THR A 9 8.65 -39.57 -40.55
N GLY A 10 8.52 -38.29 -40.20
CA GLY A 10 9.50 -37.48 -39.48
C GLY A 10 10.14 -38.13 -38.25
N GLY A 11 11.42 -37.79 -38.06
CA GLY A 11 12.33 -38.30 -37.04
C GLY A 11 11.69 -38.58 -35.66
N GLY A 12 11.47 -39.85 -35.38
CA GLY A 12 11.10 -40.37 -34.07
C GLY A 12 12.33 -40.59 -33.19
N GLY A 13 12.16 -40.38 -31.87
CA GLY A 13 13.18 -40.61 -30.84
C GLY A 13 13.44 -39.41 -29.92
N ILE A 14 14.42 -39.55 -29.02
CA ILE A 14 14.78 -38.54 -28.00
C ILE A 14 15.12 -37.18 -28.65
N LYS A 15 15.73 -37.17 -29.85
CA LYS A 15 16.00 -35.95 -30.61
C LYS A 15 14.71 -35.25 -31.10
N GLY A 16 13.70 -36.02 -31.51
CA GLY A 16 12.39 -35.49 -31.86
C GLY A 16 11.63 -34.96 -30.64
N PHE A 17 11.78 -35.62 -29.49
CA PHE A 17 11.23 -35.16 -28.22
C PHE A 17 11.88 -33.86 -27.73
N LEU A 18 13.21 -33.76 -27.72
CA LEU A 18 13.95 -32.54 -27.33
C LEU A 18 13.65 -31.37 -28.28
N GLY A 19 13.55 -31.63 -29.58
CA GLY A 19 13.19 -30.60 -30.57
C GLY A 19 11.77 -30.06 -30.38
N ARG A 20 10.80 -30.93 -30.06
CA ARG A 20 9.43 -30.51 -29.72
C ARG A 20 9.38 -29.80 -28.38
N ALA A 21 10.10 -30.28 -27.36
CA ALA A 21 10.17 -29.66 -26.05
C ALA A 21 10.73 -28.24 -26.13
N ASN A 22 11.85 -28.01 -26.82
CA ASN A 22 12.41 -26.66 -27.01
C ASN A 22 11.44 -25.69 -27.69
N LYS A 23 10.68 -26.16 -28.70
CA LYS A 23 9.64 -25.35 -29.35
C LYS A 23 8.48 -25.02 -28.38
N SER A 24 8.08 -25.97 -27.54
CA SER A 24 7.07 -25.77 -26.50
C SER A 24 7.55 -24.82 -25.39
N PHE A 25 8.81 -24.90 -24.98
CA PHE A 25 9.39 -23.96 -24.01
C PHE A 25 9.52 -22.54 -24.56
N TYR A 26 9.92 -22.39 -25.83
CA TYR A 26 10.00 -21.08 -26.46
C TYR A 26 8.62 -20.43 -26.63
N SER A 27 7.64 -21.18 -27.14
CA SER A 27 6.26 -20.69 -27.26
C SER A 27 5.60 -20.43 -25.91
N GLY A 28 5.83 -21.30 -24.91
CA GLY A 28 5.38 -21.08 -23.53
C GLY A 28 6.03 -19.85 -22.88
N GLY A 29 7.33 -19.64 -23.12
CA GLY A 29 8.07 -18.48 -22.64
C GLY A 29 7.56 -17.16 -23.22
N LEU A 30 7.26 -17.12 -24.53
CA LEU A 30 6.65 -15.97 -25.17
C LEU A 30 5.24 -15.70 -24.62
N PHE A 31 4.43 -16.74 -24.43
CA PHE A 31 3.10 -16.62 -23.86
C PHE A 31 3.13 -16.05 -22.43
N ILE A 32 4.01 -16.56 -21.56
CA ILE A 32 4.17 -16.05 -20.19
C ILE A 32 4.61 -14.58 -20.20
N ARG A 33 5.54 -14.21 -21.09
CA ARG A 33 6.00 -12.83 -21.21
C ARG A 33 4.86 -11.89 -21.59
N ASP A 34 4.07 -12.26 -22.59
CA ASP A 34 3.00 -11.39 -23.10
C ASP A 34 1.84 -11.29 -22.09
N TRP A 35 1.51 -12.39 -21.40
CA TRP A 35 0.57 -12.36 -20.26
C TRP A 35 1.10 -11.54 -19.09
N GLY A 36 2.38 -11.67 -18.76
CA GLY A 36 3.03 -10.89 -17.70
C GLY A 36 2.99 -9.39 -18.01
N LEU A 37 3.30 -9.00 -19.24
CA LEU A 37 3.21 -7.60 -19.68
C LEU A 37 1.77 -7.09 -19.66
N TRP A 38 0.81 -7.91 -20.05
CA TRP A 38 -0.61 -7.55 -19.98
C TRP A 38 -1.07 -7.36 -18.54
N ALA A 39 -0.76 -8.32 -17.66
CA ALA A 39 -1.11 -8.27 -16.25
C ALA A 39 -0.45 -7.07 -15.56
N ALA A 40 0.83 -6.81 -15.81
CA ALA A 40 1.55 -5.65 -15.29
C ALA A 40 0.91 -4.32 -15.72
N LYS A 41 0.50 -4.19 -16.99
CA LYS A 41 -0.19 -2.98 -17.47
C LYS A 41 -1.53 -2.75 -16.77
N LYS A 42 -2.27 -3.83 -16.46
CA LYS A 42 -3.56 -3.75 -15.77
C LYS A 42 -3.38 -3.47 -14.28
N SER A 43 -2.46 -4.17 -13.62
CA SER A 43 -2.17 -3.96 -12.20
C SER A 43 -1.61 -2.56 -11.93
N ALA A 44 -0.75 -2.04 -12.81
CA ALA A 44 -0.24 -0.68 -12.70
C ALA A 44 -1.36 0.36 -12.73
N ARG A 45 -2.36 0.20 -13.62
CA ARG A 45 -3.52 1.12 -13.67
C ARG A 45 -4.35 1.05 -12.39
N VAL A 46 -4.67 -0.15 -11.92
CA VAL A 46 -5.47 -0.32 -10.69
C VAL A 46 -4.71 0.19 -9.48
N GLY A 47 -3.43 -0.16 -9.35
CA GLY A 47 -2.56 0.32 -8.28
C GLY A 47 -2.43 1.84 -8.29
N PHE A 48 -2.32 2.45 -9.47
CA PHE A 48 -2.30 3.91 -9.60
C PHE A 48 -3.60 4.54 -9.10
N VAL A 49 -4.76 4.02 -9.51
CA VAL A 49 -6.07 4.52 -9.04
C VAL A 49 -6.20 4.39 -7.52
N ILE A 50 -5.81 3.25 -6.95
CA ILE A 50 -5.85 3.03 -5.50
C ILE A 50 -4.93 4.02 -4.80
N ALA A 51 -3.70 4.20 -5.29
CA ALA A 51 -2.72 5.10 -4.69
C ALA A 51 -3.17 6.57 -4.76
N THR A 52 -3.69 7.02 -5.90
CA THR A 52 -4.18 8.41 -6.01
C THR A 52 -5.40 8.63 -5.15
N THR A 53 -6.33 7.67 -5.11
CA THR A 53 -7.53 7.78 -4.28
C THR A 53 -7.18 7.78 -2.80
N SER A 54 -6.25 6.92 -2.37
CA SER A 54 -5.83 6.88 -0.98
C SER A 54 -5.13 8.18 -0.57
N ILE A 55 -4.28 8.77 -1.41
CA ILE A 55 -3.65 10.06 -1.11
C ILE A 55 -4.71 11.16 -0.98
N VAL A 56 -5.61 11.27 -1.94
CA VAL A 56 -6.64 12.33 -1.94
C VAL A 56 -7.56 12.23 -0.72
N VAL A 57 -7.91 11.01 -0.30
CA VAL A 57 -8.83 10.79 0.83
C VAL A 57 -8.11 10.85 2.18
N LEU A 58 -6.89 10.31 2.29
CA LEU A 58 -6.19 10.21 3.56
C LEU A 58 -5.44 11.50 3.93
N MET A 59 -4.92 12.25 2.95
CA MET A 59 -4.14 13.45 3.25
C MET A 59 -4.91 14.50 4.05
N PRO A 60 -6.17 14.84 3.73
CA PRO A 60 -6.96 15.77 4.53
C PRO A 60 -7.09 15.32 5.99
N LEU A 61 -7.36 14.04 6.21
CA LEU A 61 -7.52 13.46 7.56
C LEU A 61 -6.22 13.50 8.36
N ILE A 62 -5.09 13.20 7.72
CA ILE A 62 -3.77 13.28 8.36
C ILE A 62 -3.47 14.71 8.78
N PHE A 63 -3.78 15.69 7.94
CA PHE A 63 -3.57 17.09 8.26
C PHE A 63 -4.50 17.60 9.37
N GLU A 64 -5.76 17.17 9.38
CA GLU A 64 -6.68 17.48 10.47
C GLU A 64 -6.17 16.91 11.81
N LEU A 65 -5.76 15.64 11.84
CA LEU A 65 -5.20 15.01 13.05
C LEU A 65 -3.92 15.71 13.52
N ALA A 66 -3.01 16.04 12.60
CA ALA A 66 -1.78 16.74 12.93
C ALA A 66 -2.06 18.14 13.49
N ARG A 67 -3.03 18.86 12.91
CA ARG A 67 -3.47 20.17 13.37
C ARG A 67 -4.11 20.09 14.76
N GLU A 68 -4.98 19.12 15.00
CA GLU A 68 -5.59 18.90 16.31
C GLU A 68 -4.52 18.57 17.36
N GLY A 69 -3.56 17.69 17.03
CA GLY A 69 -2.43 17.36 17.90
C GLY A 69 -1.61 18.59 18.31
N GLN A 70 -1.24 19.43 17.35
CA GLN A 70 -0.51 20.67 17.63
C GLN A 70 -1.32 21.65 18.48
N SER A 71 -2.62 21.81 18.20
CA SER A 71 -3.48 22.70 18.99
C SER A 71 -3.57 22.25 20.45
N LEU A 72 -3.65 20.94 20.68
CA LEU A 72 -3.74 20.34 22.01
C LEU A 72 -2.41 20.44 22.77
N GLU A 73 -1.27 20.35 22.08
CA GLU A 73 0.05 20.58 22.68
C GLU A 73 0.22 22.03 23.16
N VAL A 74 -0.19 23.01 22.35
CA VAL A 74 -0.18 24.44 22.74
C VAL A 74 -1.11 24.67 23.93
N GLU A 75 -2.31 24.11 23.87
CA GLU A 75 -3.30 24.23 24.93
C GLU A 75 -2.80 23.61 26.25
N ARG A 76 -2.10 22.47 26.18
CA ARG A 76 -1.41 21.86 27.33
C ARG A 76 -0.29 22.72 27.90
N ALA A 77 0.47 23.39 27.04
CA ALA A 77 1.53 24.29 27.52
C ALA A 77 0.92 25.47 28.30
N HIS A 78 -0.17 26.05 27.77
CA HIS A 78 -0.90 27.13 28.43
C HIS A 78 -1.59 26.67 29.73
N SER A 79 -2.20 25.48 29.74
CA SER A 79 -2.84 24.95 30.94
C SER A 79 -1.82 24.68 32.05
N LYS A 80 -0.62 24.18 31.71
CA LYS A 80 0.48 24.01 32.66
C LYS A 80 0.99 25.35 33.22
N ASP A 81 1.12 26.37 32.38
CA ASP A 81 1.55 27.70 32.82
C ASP A 81 0.53 28.30 33.81
N LEU A 82 -0.76 28.27 33.47
CA LEU A 82 -1.81 28.76 34.37
C LEU A 82 -1.93 27.93 35.65
N LYS A 83 -1.75 26.61 35.58
CA LYS A 83 -1.63 25.77 36.79
C LYS A 83 -0.47 26.21 37.69
N SER A 84 0.66 26.58 37.10
CA SER A 84 1.83 27.08 37.87
C SER A 84 1.56 28.42 38.54
N GLN A 85 0.67 29.24 37.96
CA GLN A 85 0.19 30.49 38.54
C GLN A 85 -0.88 30.30 39.63
N GLY A 86 -1.30 29.04 39.89
CA GLY A 86 -2.24 28.70 40.97
C GLY A 86 -3.70 28.54 40.53
N TYR A 87 -4.01 28.54 39.23
CA TYR A 87 -5.38 28.29 38.75
C TYR A 87 -5.79 26.83 38.99
N SER A 88 -7.00 26.63 39.51
CA SER A 88 -7.59 25.31 39.71
C SER A 88 -8.09 24.69 38.41
N GLU A 89 -8.14 23.35 38.32
CA GLU A 89 -8.61 22.65 37.12
C GLU A 89 -10.02 23.05 36.69
N ARG A 90 -10.89 23.34 37.66
CA ARG A 90 -12.26 23.80 37.41
C ARG A 90 -12.28 25.16 36.73
N GLN A 91 -11.42 26.09 37.16
CA GLN A 91 -11.29 27.41 36.52
C GLN A 91 -10.71 27.29 35.11
N LEU A 92 -9.77 26.37 34.87
CA LEU A 92 -9.25 26.12 33.53
C LEU A 92 -10.33 25.55 32.59
N GLN A 93 -11.18 24.67 33.10
CA GLN A 93 -12.31 24.16 32.34
C GLN A 93 -13.36 25.24 32.05
N GLU A 94 -13.61 26.15 33.00
CA GLU A 94 -14.48 27.32 32.83
C GLU A 94 -13.89 28.34 31.82
N LEU A 95 -12.56 28.43 31.72
CA LEU A 95 -11.85 29.21 30.72
C LEU A 95 -11.90 28.58 29.31
N GLY A 96 -12.50 27.40 29.16
CA GLY A 96 -12.71 26.73 27.88
C GLY A 96 -11.59 25.78 27.47
N PHE A 97 -10.65 25.45 28.37
CA PHE A 97 -9.60 24.47 28.07
C PHE A 97 -10.20 23.06 27.92
N SER A 98 -9.75 22.34 26.91
CA SER A 98 -10.17 20.97 26.64
C SER A 98 -9.76 20.02 27.78
N GLU A 99 -10.63 19.04 28.09
CA GLU A 99 -10.37 18.07 29.16
C GLU A 99 -9.08 17.28 28.89
N PHE A 100 -8.79 16.99 27.62
CA PHE A 100 -7.55 16.32 27.19
C PHE A 100 -6.28 17.17 27.38
N ALA A 101 -6.41 18.50 27.43
CA ALA A 101 -5.32 19.41 27.73
C ALA A 101 -5.12 19.62 29.24
N ILE A 102 -6.18 19.52 30.05
CA ILE A 102 -6.10 19.63 31.52
C ILE A 102 -5.62 18.30 32.14
N ARG A 103 -6.13 17.18 31.62
CA ARG A 103 -5.85 15.81 32.04
C ARG A 103 -5.43 14.97 30.82
N PRO A 104 -4.13 14.71 30.63
CA PRO A 104 -3.71 13.80 29.57
C PRO A 104 -4.30 12.40 29.82
N PRO A 105 -4.76 11.70 28.76
CA PRO A 105 -5.30 10.36 28.90
C PRO A 105 -4.26 9.42 29.51
N SER A 106 -4.68 8.61 30.49
CA SER A 106 -3.82 7.75 31.32
C SER A 106 -2.98 6.74 30.51
N VAL A 107 -3.39 6.42 29.28
CA VAL A 107 -2.66 5.53 28.36
C VAL A 107 -1.40 6.18 27.73
N ALA A 108 -1.23 7.49 27.80
CA ALA A 108 -0.06 8.20 27.27
C ALA A 108 1.08 8.36 28.29
N LEU A 109 0.89 7.92 29.55
CA LEU A 109 1.95 7.90 30.56
C LEU A 109 2.87 6.70 30.32
N LYS A 110 3.87 6.89 29.46
CA LYS A 110 5.00 5.95 29.38
C LYS A 110 5.85 6.13 30.66
N LYS A 111 6.06 5.02 31.37
CA LYS A 111 6.94 4.92 32.55
C LYS A 111 8.37 5.32 32.22
#